data_AF-A0AA42YJ37-F1
#
_entry.id   AF-A0AA42YJ37-F1
#
_cell.length_a   1.000
_cell.length_b   1.000
_cell.length_c   1.000
_cell.angle_alpha   90.00
_cell.angle_beta   90.00
_cell.angle_gamma   90.00
#
_symmetry.space_group_name_H-M   'P 1'
#
loop_
_entity.id
_entity.type
_entity.pdbx_description
1 polymer ?
#
loop_
_entity_poly.entity_id
_entity_poly.type
_entity_poly.pdbx_seq_one_letter_code
_entity_poly.pdbx_strand_id
1 'polypeptide(L)'
;MSGREGPRPTAAIGAWLLLAALLFYTAAIHYGVGPKPHADAARWYDPRAFFFGWEILTPLLEGPARAVAGLGGVAAALAVAVAITGRSALATAIAASCVIAVALFAFYGVQADFVWRFFHWRGSAVIATTALVVGFAVAAPLLAGSWLRLSWPWRVAVYLPFCLAVPAFMGNATGTDPTLRFAISPWPAVPVFGLAIGAAFAAIAFAAVALGTGALALARTRSGVAAVGLGAAGVGLGLALPVLLLRVGSAAGLFPFRTGGPTLAGASLGAALLLAAVAGARWSGGAAALARSTRILAVGAALIALPLLTGHLLSRDDYRTTREQRAGAIIDALAAYYERERLYPDSLEELVASADLASIPEPRIGIGLLYDADFQYQNFGTSYILEFSAPGWVQCAYNPPWDDDEADAEADGEEALGGAWSCPTEPPELW
;
A
#
# COMPACT_ATOMS: atom_id res chain seq x y z
N MET A 1 13.38 3.37 43.07
CA MET A 1 14.10 4.29 42.15
C MET A 1 15.30 3.53 41.59
N SER A 2 15.16 2.81 40.48
CA SER A 2 16.30 2.22 39.76
C SER A 2 16.75 3.21 38.69
N GLY A 3 18.01 3.65 38.79
CA GLY A 3 18.62 4.56 37.83
C GLY A 3 18.57 3.95 36.44
N ARG A 4 17.74 4.53 35.56
CA ARG A 4 17.92 4.34 34.12
C ARG A 4 19.13 5.14 33.73
N GLU A 5 20.29 4.49 33.70
CA GLU A 5 21.44 5.02 32.96
C GLU A 5 20.95 5.34 31.55
N GLY A 6 21.03 6.62 31.19
CA GLY A 6 20.83 7.07 29.82
C GLY A 6 21.79 6.30 28.91
N PRO A 7 21.41 6.03 27.65
CA PRO A 7 22.31 5.36 26.73
C PRO A 7 23.64 6.12 26.68
N ARG A 8 24.75 5.38 26.77
CA ARG A 8 26.07 5.97 26.57
C ARG A 8 26.07 6.64 25.17
N PRO A 9 26.47 7.92 25.05
CA PRO A 9 26.38 8.66 23.79
C PRO A 9 27.06 7.94 22.61
N THR A 10 28.07 7.11 22.89
CA THR A 10 28.75 6.26 21.90
C THR A 10 27.85 5.21 21.24
N ALA A 11 26.88 4.63 21.97
CA ALA A 11 25.95 3.64 21.42
C ALA A 11 24.96 4.28 20.44
N ALA A 12 24.56 5.54 20.69
CA ALA A 12 23.69 6.27 19.78
C ALA A 12 24.38 6.56 18.44
N ILE A 13 25.67 6.96 18.47
CA ILE A 13 26.45 7.23 17.26
C ILE A 13 26.63 5.94 16.43
N GLY A 14 26.94 4.80 17.09
CA GLY A 14 27.10 3.51 16.40
C GLY A 14 25.87 3.08 15.60
N ALA A 15 24.66 3.26 16.15
CA ALA A 15 23.42 2.92 15.45
C ALA A 15 23.18 3.77 14.19
N TRP A 16 23.52 5.07 14.24
CA TRP A 16 23.39 5.95 13.09
C TRP A 16 24.45 5.67 12.02
N LEU A 17 25.67 5.29 12.41
CA LEU A 17 26.70 4.84 11.46
C LEU A 17 26.29 3.54 10.76
N LEU A 18 25.72 2.58 11.49
CA LEU A 18 25.18 1.35 10.90
C LEU A 18 23.99 1.65 9.98
N LEU A 19 23.13 2.60 10.34
CA LEU A 19 22.04 3.04 9.47
C LEU A 19 22.59 3.71 8.20
N ALA A 20 23.61 4.54 8.31
CA ALA A 20 24.25 5.17 7.16
C ALA A 20 24.87 4.10 6.22
N ALA A 21 25.52 3.07 6.78
CA ALA A 21 26.03 1.94 6.01
C ALA A 21 24.90 1.16 5.32
N LEU A 22 23.76 0.96 6.00
CA LEU A 22 22.58 0.32 5.41
C LEU A 22 21.95 1.16 4.30
N LEU A 23 21.84 2.48 4.48
CA LEU A 23 21.36 3.39 3.43
C LEU A 23 22.27 3.38 2.22
N PHE A 24 23.59 3.41 2.44
CA PHE A 24 24.58 3.27 1.38
C PHE A 24 24.43 1.93 0.67
N TYR A 25 24.26 0.84 1.41
CA TYR A 25 24.01 -0.48 0.84
C TYR A 25 22.73 -0.52 0.00
N THR A 26 21.61 0.01 0.50
CA THR A 26 20.36 0.11 -0.26
C THR A 26 20.52 0.92 -1.53
N ALA A 27 21.19 2.07 -1.47
CA ALA A 27 21.48 2.90 -2.63
C ALA A 27 22.37 2.13 -3.63
N ALA A 28 23.38 1.42 -3.14
CA ALA A 28 24.25 0.62 -3.98
C ALA A 28 23.45 -0.51 -4.66
N ILE A 29 22.56 -1.23 -3.97
CA ILE A 29 21.67 -2.22 -4.61
C ILE A 29 20.74 -1.57 -5.64
N HIS A 30 20.16 -0.40 -5.34
CA HIS A 30 19.31 0.33 -6.27
C HIS A 30 20.04 0.66 -7.59
N TYR A 31 21.29 1.11 -7.51
CA TYR A 31 22.12 1.43 -8.68
C TYR A 31 22.88 0.23 -9.26
N GLY A 32 22.99 -0.88 -8.53
CA GLY A 32 23.85 -2.01 -8.87
C GLY A 32 23.12 -3.26 -9.35
N VAL A 33 21.84 -3.43 -9.00
CA VAL A 33 21.02 -4.61 -9.35
C VAL A 33 19.97 -4.26 -10.42
N GLY A 34 20.22 -3.21 -11.21
CA GLY A 34 19.38 -2.83 -12.34
C GLY A 34 19.57 -3.71 -13.57
N PRO A 35 18.59 -3.71 -14.49
CA PRO A 35 18.74 -4.37 -15.78
C PRO A 35 19.93 -3.82 -16.57
N LYS A 36 20.58 -4.65 -17.40
CA LYS A 36 21.73 -4.20 -18.21
C LYS A 36 21.34 -2.97 -19.05
N PRO A 37 22.22 -1.95 -19.19
CA PRO A 37 21.92 -0.80 -20.02
C PRO A 37 21.63 -1.24 -21.46
N HIS A 38 20.48 -0.84 -22.00
CA HIS A 38 20.21 -0.90 -23.44
C HIS A 38 20.88 0.30 -24.13
N ALA A 39 21.20 0.18 -25.42
CA ALA A 39 21.92 1.22 -26.18
C ALA A 39 21.24 2.62 -26.18
N ASP A 40 19.94 2.68 -25.86
CA ASP A 40 19.14 3.91 -25.74
C ASP A 40 18.83 4.31 -24.28
N ALA A 41 19.51 3.74 -23.28
CA ALA A 41 19.22 3.98 -21.87
C ALA A 41 19.38 5.47 -21.52
N ALA A 42 18.26 6.10 -21.14
CA ALA A 42 18.22 7.49 -20.72
C ALA A 42 19.18 7.76 -19.55
N ARG A 43 19.90 8.89 -19.60
CA ARG A 43 20.98 9.27 -18.65
C ARG A 43 20.63 9.25 -17.15
N TRP A 44 19.34 9.15 -16.79
CA TRP A 44 18.88 9.19 -15.40
C TRP A 44 19.10 7.87 -14.64
N TYR A 45 19.20 6.73 -15.34
CA TYR A 45 19.47 5.41 -14.75
C TYR A 45 20.50 4.65 -15.57
N ASP A 46 21.73 4.70 -15.07
CA ASP A 46 22.83 3.88 -15.57
C ASP A 46 23.19 2.89 -14.46
N PRO A 47 22.73 1.62 -14.54
CA PRO A 47 23.06 0.62 -13.54
C PRO A 47 24.58 0.38 -13.58
N ARG A 48 25.26 0.87 -12.55
CA ARG A 48 26.72 0.78 -12.43
C ARG A 48 27.09 -0.60 -11.88
N ALA A 49 26.83 -1.63 -12.68
CA ALA A 49 27.19 -3.03 -12.43
C ALA A 49 28.67 -3.22 -12.01
N PHE A 50 29.52 -2.24 -12.36
CA PHE A 50 30.93 -2.16 -11.94
C PHE A 50 31.14 -2.07 -10.43
N PHE A 51 30.25 -1.45 -9.64
CA PHE A 51 30.48 -1.25 -8.20
C PHE A 51 30.52 -2.54 -7.38
N PHE A 52 29.99 -3.64 -7.91
CA PHE A 52 29.88 -4.90 -7.19
C PHE A 52 30.71 -6.05 -7.74
N GLY A 53 31.44 -5.84 -8.85
CA GLY A 53 32.10 -6.94 -9.55
C GLY A 53 31.08 -8.00 -9.95
N TRP A 54 30.28 -7.71 -10.98
CA TRP A 54 29.12 -8.49 -11.45
C TRP A 54 29.33 -10.02 -11.41
N GLU A 55 30.54 -10.51 -11.70
CA GLU A 55 30.92 -11.92 -11.61
C GLU A 55 30.69 -12.55 -10.22
N ILE A 56 30.92 -11.81 -9.13
CA ILE A 56 30.74 -12.28 -7.75
C ILE A 56 29.24 -12.36 -7.38
N LEU A 57 28.42 -11.44 -7.90
CA LEU A 57 26.98 -11.41 -7.63
C LEU A 57 26.17 -12.27 -8.60
N THR A 58 26.74 -12.69 -9.74
CA THR A 58 26.04 -13.46 -10.78
C THR A 58 25.27 -14.66 -10.20
N PRO A 59 25.84 -15.49 -9.30
CA PRO A 59 25.12 -16.66 -8.75
C PRO A 59 23.90 -16.27 -7.88
N LEU A 60 23.94 -15.09 -7.25
CA LEU A 60 22.82 -14.55 -6.46
C LEU A 60 21.73 -13.96 -7.36
N LEU A 61 22.11 -13.41 -8.51
CA LEU A 61 21.20 -12.75 -9.46
C LEU A 61 20.54 -13.72 -10.45
N GLU A 62 20.96 -14.99 -10.50
CA GLU A 62 20.36 -16.04 -11.34
C GLU A 62 18.88 -16.33 -11.02
N GLY A 63 18.36 -15.88 -9.88
CA GLY A 63 16.94 -16.02 -9.57
C GLY A 63 16.47 -15.06 -8.49
N PRO A 64 15.20 -14.59 -8.55
CA PRO A 64 14.68 -13.57 -7.64
C PRO A 64 14.75 -14.00 -6.17
N ALA A 65 14.44 -15.27 -5.88
CA ALA A 65 14.44 -15.76 -4.50
C ALA A 65 15.86 -15.71 -3.89
N ARG A 66 16.89 -16.06 -4.67
CA ARG A 66 18.29 -15.99 -4.24
C ARG A 66 18.74 -14.53 -4.10
N ALA A 67 18.37 -13.67 -5.04
CA ALA A 67 18.69 -12.25 -4.99
C ALA A 67 18.07 -11.58 -3.75
N VAL A 68 16.78 -11.83 -3.50
CA VAL A 68 16.05 -11.33 -2.33
C VAL A 68 16.65 -11.90 -1.04
N ALA A 69 16.90 -13.20 -0.95
CA ALA A 69 17.44 -13.81 0.26
C ALA A 69 18.88 -13.37 0.55
N GLY A 70 19.75 -13.34 -0.46
CA GLY A 70 21.15 -12.96 -0.30
C GLY A 70 21.32 -11.48 0.02
N LEU A 71 20.75 -10.61 -0.81
CA LEU A 71 20.90 -9.15 -0.63
C LEU A 71 20.04 -8.64 0.53
N GLY A 72 18.80 -9.13 0.64
CA GLY A 72 17.91 -8.81 1.75
C GLY A 72 18.43 -9.34 3.09
N GLY A 73 19.13 -10.49 3.10
CA GLY A 73 19.77 -11.04 4.30
C GLY A 73 20.85 -10.12 4.87
N VAL A 74 21.70 -9.54 4.03
CA VAL A 74 22.70 -8.55 4.45
C VAL A 74 22.02 -7.29 5.01
N ALA A 75 21.01 -6.78 4.31
CA ALA A 75 20.23 -5.64 4.79
C ALA A 75 19.56 -5.93 6.15
N ALA A 76 18.99 -7.12 6.32
CA ALA A 76 18.36 -7.55 7.57
C ALA A 76 19.36 -7.65 8.72
N ALA A 77 20.55 -8.19 8.49
CA ALA A 77 21.61 -8.25 9.50
C ALA A 77 22.03 -6.84 9.97
N LEU A 78 22.21 -5.91 9.03
CA LEU A 78 22.50 -4.51 9.35
C LEU A 78 21.34 -3.85 10.11
N ALA A 79 20.09 -4.10 9.70
CA ALA A 79 18.92 -3.55 10.38
C ALA A 79 18.77 -4.08 11.83
N VAL A 80 19.05 -5.37 12.05
CA VAL A 80 19.13 -5.97 13.38
C VAL A 80 20.26 -5.33 14.19
N ALA A 81 21.42 -5.10 13.59
CA ALA A 81 22.52 -4.39 14.25
C ALA A 81 22.13 -2.95 14.65
N VAL A 82 21.43 -2.21 13.80
CA VAL A 82 20.85 -0.88 14.12
C VAL A 82 19.89 -0.98 15.31
N ALA A 83 19.02 -1.98 15.33
CA ALA A 83 18.02 -2.17 16.39
C ALA A 83 18.64 -2.59 17.74
N ILE A 84 19.72 -3.37 17.73
CA ILE A 84 20.41 -3.81 18.94
C ILE A 84 21.32 -2.70 19.51
N THR A 85 22.04 -2.00 18.64
CA THR A 85 22.98 -0.94 19.05
C THR A 85 22.27 0.36 19.42
N GLY A 86 21.13 0.64 18.79
CA GLY A 86 20.36 1.86 18.96
C GLY A 86 19.12 1.70 19.83
N ARG A 87 18.63 2.81 20.39
CA ARG A 87 17.29 2.91 21.00
C ARG A 87 16.33 3.81 20.20
N SER A 88 16.75 4.24 19.01
CA SER A 88 16.00 5.15 18.16
C SER A 88 14.94 4.39 17.36
N ALA A 89 13.67 4.59 17.70
CA ALA A 89 12.55 4.01 16.94
C ALA A 89 12.56 4.45 15.47
N LEU A 90 12.99 5.70 15.20
CA LEU A 90 13.10 6.22 13.85
C LEU A 90 14.21 5.51 13.06
N ALA A 91 15.38 5.30 13.65
CA ALA A 91 16.47 4.59 12.98
C ALA A 91 16.07 3.15 12.65
N THR A 92 15.38 2.46 13.57
CA THR A 92 14.84 1.12 13.32
C THR A 92 13.77 1.11 12.22
N ALA A 93 12.90 2.12 12.16
CA ALA A 93 11.89 2.23 11.10
C ALA A 93 12.53 2.45 9.72
N ILE A 94 13.52 3.34 9.63
CA ILE A 94 14.27 3.56 8.38
C ILE A 94 15.03 2.29 8.00
N ALA A 95 15.68 1.61 8.96
CA ALA A 95 16.38 0.36 8.70
C ALA A 95 15.45 -0.75 8.18
N ALA A 96 14.26 -0.90 8.77
CA ALA A 96 13.24 -1.83 8.27
C ALA A 96 12.80 -1.46 6.84
N SER A 97 12.66 -0.17 6.56
CA SER A 97 12.34 0.33 5.21
C SER A 97 13.44 -0.03 4.21
N CYS A 98 14.72 0.10 4.59
CA CYS A 98 15.84 -0.31 3.75
C CYS A 98 15.84 -1.81 3.43
N VAL A 99 15.49 -2.68 4.38
CA VAL A 99 15.36 -4.13 4.12
C VAL A 99 14.31 -4.41 3.06
N ILE A 100 13.14 -3.77 3.18
CA ILE A 100 12.04 -3.93 2.23
C ILE A 100 12.43 -3.35 0.86
N ALA A 101 13.07 -2.19 0.84
CA ALA A 101 13.55 -1.56 -0.40
C ALA A 101 14.56 -2.46 -1.12
N VAL A 102 15.53 -3.04 -0.40
CA VAL A 102 16.51 -3.97 -0.98
C VAL A 102 15.82 -5.21 -1.55
N ALA A 103 14.86 -5.79 -0.83
CA ALA A 103 14.11 -6.94 -1.33
C ALA A 103 13.32 -6.60 -2.61
N LEU A 104 12.64 -5.44 -2.64
CA LEU A 104 11.90 -5.00 -3.82
C LEU A 104 12.83 -4.67 -4.99
N PHE A 105 13.93 -3.96 -4.77
CA PHE A 105 14.92 -3.68 -5.80
C PHE A 105 15.58 -4.95 -6.34
N ALA A 106 15.89 -5.92 -5.48
CA ALA A 106 16.41 -7.21 -5.92
C ALA A 106 15.39 -7.98 -6.77
N PHE A 107 14.13 -8.04 -6.32
CA PHE A 107 13.07 -8.73 -7.05
C PHE A 107 12.81 -8.10 -8.42
N TYR A 108 12.54 -6.80 -8.46
CA TYR A 108 12.19 -6.10 -9.68
C TYR A 108 13.38 -5.80 -10.58
N GLY A 109 14.58 -5.69 -10.02
CA GLY A 109 15.83 -5.60 -10.79
C GLY A 109 16.12 -6.87 -11.57
N VAL A 110 15.83 -8.05 -11.00
CA VAL A 110 16.06 -9.35 -11.64
C VAL A 110 14.92 -9.77 -12.54
N GLN A 111 13.66 -9.61 -12.12
CA GLN A 111 12.51 -10.19 -12.83
C GLN A 111 11.79 -9.26 -13.80
N ALA A 112 12.02 -7.94 -13.72
CA ALA A 112 11.12 -6.99 -14.37
C ALA A 112 11.84 -5.81 -15.02
N ASP A 113 12.71 -6.08 -16.00
CA ASP A 113 13.42 -5.06 -16.79
C ASP A 113 12.47 -3.98 -17.37
N PHE A 114 11.30 -4.41 -17.88
CA PHE A 114 10.32 -3.51 -18.50
C PHE A 114 9.91 -2.34 -17.60
N VAL A 115 9.96 -2.52 -16.28
CA VAL A 115 9.55 -1.54 -15.28
C VAL A 115 10.48 -0.34 -15.29
N TRP A 116 11.77 -0.63 -15.29
CA TRP A 116 12.83 0.37 -15.29
C TRP A 116 12.83 1.14 -16.62
N ARG A 117 12.54 0.41 -17.71
CA ARG A 117 12.44 0.98 -19.07
C ARG A 117 11.23 1.87 -19.27
N PHE A 118 10.06 1.47 -18.76
CA PHE A 118 8.80 2.16 -19.03
C PHE A 118 8.48 3.24 -18.00
N PHE A 119 8.74 3.00 -16.71
CA PHE A 119 8.37 3.92 -15.62
C PHE A 119 9.50 4.80 -15.12
N HIS A 120 10.71 4.55 -15.59
CA HIS A 120 11.88 5.33 -15.27
C HIS A 120 12.05 5.58 -13.75
N TRP A 121 12.43 6.81 -13.35
CA TRP A 121 12.67 7.19 -11.96
C TRP A 121 11.45 7.02 -11.06
N ARG A 122 10.25 6.97 -11.66
CA ARG A 122 9.00 6.78 -10.95
C ARG A 122 8.90 5.37 -10.36
N GLY A 123 9.45 4.36 -11.04
CA GLY A 123 9.57 3.01 -10.50
C GLY A 123 10.36 3.00 -9.19
N SER A 124 11.50 3.70 -9.16
CA SER A 124 12.32 3.87 -7.96
C SER A 124 11.56 4.57 -6.83
N ALA A 125 10.84 5.65 -7.16
CA ALA A 125 10.07 6.42 -6.19
C ALA A 125 8.92 5.60 -5.58
N VAL A 126 8.20 4.82 -6.39
CA VAL A 126 7.15 3.91 -5.93
C VAL A 126 7.73 2.83 -5.00
N ILE A 127 8.80 2.16 -5.40
CA ILE A 127 9.45 1.12 -4.57
C ILE A 127 9.92 1.71 -3.23
N ALA A 128 10.60 2.86 -3.25
CA ALA A 128 11.09 3.52 -2.05
C ALA A 128 9.94 3.95 -1.13
N THR A 129 8.87 4.50 -1.68
CA THR A 129 7.69 4.95 -0.92
C THR A 129 6.97 3.75 -0.29
N THR A 130 6.75 2.69 -1.05
CA THR A 130 6.19 1.44 -0.53
C THR A 130 7.04 0.88 0.60
N ALA A 131 8.35 0.83 0.42
CA ALA A 131 9.27 0.34 1.44
C ALA A 131 9.25 1.19 2.71
N LEU A 132 9.16 2.51 2.59
CA LEU A 132 8.98 3.42 3.72
C LEU A 132 7.68 3.16 4.45
N VAL A 133 6.55 3.06 3.76
CA VAL A 133 5.26 2.85 4.44
C VAL A 133 5.23 1.50 5.16
N VAL A 134 5.68 0.43 4.51
CA VAL A 134 5.68 -0.91 5.14
C VAL A 134 6.71 -0.99 6.27
N GLY A 135 7.90 -0.41 6.10
CA GLY A 135 8.93 -0.38 7.12
C GLY A 135 8.51 0.38 8.38
N PHE A 136 7.86 1.54 8.20
CA PHE A 136 7.28 2.30 9.30
C PHE A 136 6.08 1.58 9.92
N ALA A 137 5.26 0.88 9.14
CA ALA A 137 4.19 0.05 9.66
C ALA A 137 4.74 -1.05 10.57
N VAL A 138 5.72 -1.83 10.12
CA VAL A 138 6.36 -2.89 10.94
C VAL A 138 7.00 -2.30 12.22
N ALA A 139 7.58 -1.10 12.16
CA ALA A 139 8.16 -0.41 13.31
C ALA A 139 7.14 0.39 14.14
N ALA A 140 5.86 0.40 13.79
CA ALA A 140 4.85 1.26 14.42
C ALA A 140 4.73 1.10 15.93
N PRO A 141 4.88 -0.09 16.55
CA PRO A 141 4.87 -0.19 18.01
C PRO A 141 6.03 0.58 18.67
N LEU A 142 7.23 0.56 18.08
CA LEU A 142 8.37 1.32 18.61
C LEU A 142 8.14 2.83 18.47
N LEU A 143 7.58 3.24 17.34
CA LEU A 143 7.21 4.63 17.05
C LEU A 143 6.09 5.08 18.00
N ALA A 144 5.04 4.29 18.19
CA ALA A 144 3.94 4.54 19.13
C ALA A 144 4.45 4.70 20.57
N GLY A 145 5.38 3.84 21.00
CA GLY A 145 6.03 3.96 22.31
C GLY A 145 6.79 5.28 22.48
N SER A 146 7.36 5.82 21.41
CA SER A 146 8.03 7.13 21.41
C SER A 146 7.04 8.29 21.33
N TRP A 147 6.04 8.17 20.48
CA TRP A 147 4.95 9.13 20.25
C TRP A 147 4.12 9.36 21.52
N LEU A 148 3.80 8.30 22.26
CA LEU A 148 3.08 8.38 23.53
C LEU A 148 3.86 9.12 24.65
N ARG A 149 5.15 9.40 24.46
CA ARG A 149 5.93 10.24 25.40
C ARG A 149 5.88 11.72 25.05
N LEU A 150 5.47 12.07 23.84
CA LEU A 150 5.31 13.46 23.41
C LEU A 150 4.06 14.07 24.07
N SER A 151 4.03 15.40 24.21
CA SER A 151 2.80 16.12 24.55
C SER A 151 1.82 16.07 23.37
N TRP A 152 0.53 16.30 23.64
CA TRP A 152 -0.52 16.15 22.63
C TRP A 152 -0.31 17.03 21.36
N PRO A 153 0.19 18.29 21.42
CA PRO A 153 0.40 19.07 20.21
C PRO A 153 1.49 18.46 19.33
N TRP A 154 2.59 18.00 19.94
CA TRP A 154 3.67 17.34 19.22
C TRP A 154 3.26 16.00 18.63
N ARG A 155 2.34 15.27 19.29
CA ARG A 155 1.76 14.05 18.73
C ARG A 155 1.02 14.32 17.44
N VAL A 156 0.20 15.37 17.41
CA VAL A 156 -0.54 15.79 16.22
C VAL A 156 0.43 16.27 15.15
N ALA A 157 1.37 17.16 15.49
CA ALA A 157 2.32 17.73 14.55
C ALA A 157 3.18 16.68 13.83
N VAL A 158 3.59 15.61 14.54
CA VAL A 158 4.41 14.53 13.94
C VAL A 158 3.57 13.55 13.11
N TYR A 159 2.32 13.31 13.50
CA TYR A 159 1.48 12.29 12.86
C TYR A 159 0.64 12.84 11.70
N LEU A 160 0.19 14.09 11.79
CA LEU A 160 -0.66 14.72 10.77
C LEU A 160 -0.06 14.68 9.36
N PRO A 161 1.24 14.93 9.14
CA PRO A 161 1.83 14.79 7.80
C PRO A 161 1.67 13.37 7.23
N PHE A 162 1.78 12.34 8.07
CA PHE A 162 1.58 10.95 7.65
C PHE A 162 0.10 10.66 7.36
N CYS A 163 -0.81 11.19 8.20
CA CYS A 163 -2.25 11.10 7.97
C CYS A 163 -2.71 11.71 6.66
N LEU A 164 -2.02 12.74 6.17
CA LEU A 164 -2.35 13.41 4.91
C LEU A 164 -1.61 12.77 3.73
N ALA A 165 -0.33 12.43 3.89
CA ALA A 165 0.50 11.89 2.82
C ALA A 165 0.03 10.52 2.32
N VAL A 166 -0.43 9.63 3.23
CA VAL A 166 -0.87 8.28 2.84
C VAL A 166 -2.14 8.32 1.98
N PRO A 167 -3.24 8.98 2.39
CA PRO A 167 -4.41 9.18 1.52
C PRO A 167 -4.08 9.92 0.22
N ALA A 168 -3.23 10.96 0.28
CA ALA A 168 -2.80 11.67 -0.92
C ALA A 168 -2.11 10.73 -1.91
N PHE A 169 -1.19 9.90 -1.43
CA PHE A 169 -0.47 8.94 -2.27
C PHE A 169 -1.41 7.84 -2.81
N MET A 170 -2.35 7.33 -2.00
CA MET A 170 -3.34 6.34 -2.47
C MET A 170 -4.28 6.92 -3.54
N GLY A 171 -4.76 8.16 -3.35
CA GLY A 171 -5.62 8.85 -4.30
C GLY A 171 -4.93 9.21 -5.62
N ASN A 172 -3.62 9.43 -5.60
CA ASN A 172 -2.82 9.85 -6.77
C ASN A 172 -1.93 8.74 -7.35
N ALA A 173 -2.07 7.48 -6.89
CA ALA A 173 -1.19 6.41 -7.31
C ALA A 173 -1.25 6.15 -8.83
N THR A 174 -2.34 6.57 -9.50
CA THR A 174 -2.67 6.14 -10.86
C THR A 174 -2.47 7.19 -11.96
N GLY A 175 -2.25 8.46 -11.64
CA GLY A 175 -2.04 9.51 -12.64
C GLY A 175 -1.05 10.56 -12.16
N THR A 176 0.06 10.76 -12.86
CA THR A 176 1.00 11.86 -12.54
C THR A 176 1.74 12.44 -13.76
N ASP A 177 1.42 12.05 -14.99
CA ASP A 177 2.14 12.58 -16.15
C ASP A 177 1.28 12.63 -17.42
N PRO A 178 0.86 13.84 -17.87
CA PRO A 178 0.11 14.02 -19.11
C PRO A 178 0.95 13.72 -20.36
N THR A 179 2.28 13.55 -20.25
CA THR A 179 3.16 13.15 -21.35
C THR A 179 3.21 11.63 -21.54
N LEU A 180 2.61 10.85 -20.64
CA LEU A 180 2.45 9.42 -20.86
C LEU A 180 1.42 9.18 -21.95
N ARG A 181 1.76 8.29 -22.90
CA ARG A 181 0.83 7.86 -23.96
C ARG A 181 -0.42 7.15 -23.43
N PHE A 182 -0.36 6.69 -22.18
CA PHE A 182 -1.46 6.06 -21.47
C PHE A 182 -1.42 6.55 -20.03
N ALA A 183 -2.57 6.88 -19.46
CA ALA A 183 -2.66 7.33 -18.08
C ALA A 183 -2.60 6.14 -17.10
N ILE A 184 -1.47 5.42 -17.12
CA ILE A 184 -1.26 4.19 -16.35
C ILE A 184 -0.42 4.52 -15.12
N SER A 185 -0.93 4.13 -13.94
CA SER A 185 -0.11 4.06 -12.72
C SER A 185 1.20 3.33 -13.02
N PRO A 186 2.36 3.83 -12.52
CA PRO A 186 3.60 3.11 -12.68
C PRO A 186 3.52 1.68 -12.25
N TRP A 187 2.68 1.40 -11.25
CA TRP A 187 2.14 0.10 -10.90
C TRP A 187 0.92 0.36 -10.03
N PRO A 188 -0.32 -0.05 -10.35
CA PRO A 188 -1.36 -0.09 -9.33
C PRO A 188 -1.02 -1.17 -8.31
N ALA A 189 -0.51 -2.31 -8.79
CA ALA A 189 -0.10 -3.46 -7.99
C ALA A 189 0.82 -3.10 -6.80
N VAL A 190 1.90 -2.33 -6.97
CA VAL A 190 2.90 -2.20 -5.87
C VAL A 190 2.54 -1.20 -4.76
N PRO A 191 2.01 0.00 -5.05
CA PRO A 191 1.32 0.84 -4.08
C PRO A 191 0.15 0.10 -3.43
N VAL A 192 -0.71 -0.55 -4.22
CA VAL A 192 -1.88 -1.26 -3.69
C VAL A 192 -1.46 -2.45 -2.83
N PHE A 193 -0.55 -3.30 -3.27
CA PHE A 193 -0.04 -4.45 -2.50
C PHE A 193 0.81 -4.01 -1.32
N GLY A 194 1.69 -3.03 -1.49
CA GLY A 194 2.51 -2.49 -0.42
C GLY A 194 1.67 -1.91 0.72
N LEU A 195 0.70 -1.05 0.38
CA LEU A 195 -0.13 -0.35 1.35
C LEU A 195 -1.27 -1.21 1.88
N ALA A 196 -2.04 -1.84 0.99
CA ALA A 196 -3.23 -2.60 1.36
C ALA A 196 -2.93 -4.02 1.85
N ILE A 197 -1.78 -4.61 1.48
CA ILE A 197 -1.35 -5.90 2.06
C ILE A 197 -0.32 -5.66 3.15
N GLY A 198 0.86 -5.11 2.82
CA GLY A 198 1.97 -5.02 3.78
C GLY A 198 1.61 -4.26 5.06
N ALA A 199 1.14 -3.02 4.93
CA ALA A 199 0.84 -2.19 6.09
C ALA A 199 -0.47 -2.60 6.79
N ALA A 200 -1.50 -3.03 6.05
CA ALA A 200 -2.74 -3.53 6.66
C ALA A 200 -2.52 -4.81 7.46
N PHE A 201 -1.74 -5.78 6.96
CA PHE A 201 -1.42 -7.00 7.71
C PHE A 201 -0.62 -6.69 8.98
N ALA A 202 0.31 -5.72 8.93
CA ALA A 202 1.00 -5.27 10.14
C ALA A 202 0.01 -4.69 11.17
N ALA A 203 -0.93 -3.83 10.74
CA ALA A 203 -1.96 -3.26 11.61
C ALA A 203 -2.85 -4.35 12.23
N ILE A 204 -3.32 -5.31 11.43
CA ILE A 204 -4.12 -6.46 11.86
C ILE A 204 -3.34 -7.31 12.87
N ALA A 205 -2.09 -7.63 12.59
CA ALA A 205 -1.24 -8.40 13.48
C ALA A 205 -1.02 -7.69 14.82
N PHE A 206 -0.78 -6.37 14.82
CA PHE A 206 -0.64 -5.63 16.06
C PHE A 206 -1.95 -5.52 16.85
N ALA A 207 -3.09 -5.36 16.19
CA ALA A 207 -4.40 -5.37 16.84
C ALA A 207 -4.68 -6.74 17.49
N ALA A 208 -4.40 -7.82 16.77
CA ALA A 208 -4.52 -9.19 17.25
C ALA A 208 -3.66 -9.44 18.51
N VAL A 209 -2.39 -9.04 18.46
CA VAL A 209 -1.47 -9.20 19.59
C VAL A 209 -1.83 -8.26 20.74
N ALA A 210 -2.34 -7.06 20.47
CA ALA A 210 -2.84 -6.16 21.51
C ALA A 210 -4.02 -6.80 22.27
N LEU A 211 -5.00 -7.38 21.56
CA LEU A 211 -6.12 -8.09 22.19
C LEU A 211 -5.63 -9.27 23.04
N GLY A 212 -4.78 -10.13 22.49
CA GLY A 212 -4.25 -11.28 23.21
C GLY A 212 -3.47 -10.88 24.47
N THR A 213 -2.53 -9.93 24.34
CA THR A 213 -1.74 -9.44 25.49
C THR A 213 -2.59 -8.69 26.51
N GLY A 214 -3.64 -7.99 26.09
CA GLY A 214 -4.54 -7.24 26.98
C GLY A 214 -5.37 -8.18 27.83
N ALA A 215 -5.90 -9.23 27.23
CA ALA A 215 -6.61 -10.28 27.95
C ALA A 215 -5.70 -11.06 28.90
N LEU A 216 -4.46 -11.37 28.49
CA LEU A 216 -3.47 -11.96 29.40
C LEU A 216 -3.14 -11.01 30.56
N ALA A 217 -3.02 -9.70 30.33
CA ALA A 217 -2.82 -8.72 31.39
C ALA A 217 -3.98 -8.73 32.39
N LEU A 218 -5.22 -8.76 31.89
CA LEU A 218 -6.42 -8.82 32.72
C LEU A 218 -6.53 -10.14 33.48
N ALA A 219 -6.27 -11.27 32.82
CA ALA A 219 -6.27 -12.60 33.43
C ALA A 219 -5.32 -12.68 34.63
N ARG A 220 -4.15 -12.03 34.55
CA ARG A 220 -3.18 -11.96 35.67
C ARG A 220 -3.65 -11.16 36.87
N THR A 221 -4.65 -10.29 36.71
CA THR A 221 -5.29 -9.56 37.83
C THR A 221 -6.43 -10.33 38.48
N ARG A 222 -6.76 -11.51 37.95
CA ARG A 222 -7.82 -12.41 38.43
C ARG A 222 -7.20 -13.71 38.94
N SER A 223 -8.00 -14.50 39.63
CA SER A 223 -7.63 -15.81 40.16
C SER A 223 -8.63 -16.89 39.73
N GLY A 224 -8.21 -18.15 39.80
CA GLY A 224 -9.06 -19.31 39.53
C GLY A 224 -9.55 -19.41 38.08
N VAL A 225 -10.74 -19.97 37.90
CA VAL A 225 -11.35 -20.26 36.57
C VAL A 225 -11.52 -18.98 35.73
N ALA A 226 -11.79 -17.84 36.36
CA ALA A 226 -11.93 -16.57 35.66
C ALA A 226 -10.64 -16.12 34.96
N ALA A 227 -9.47 -16.37 35.57
CA ALA A 227 -8.18 -16.06 34.95
C ALA A 227 -7.92 -16.94 33.72
N VAL A 228 -8.21 -18.24 33.82
CA VAL A 228 -8.07 -19.20 32.72
C VAL A 228 -9.03 -18.86 31.58
N GLY A 229 -10.30 -18.59 31.89
CA GLY A 229 -11.32 -18.23 30.91
C GLY A 229 -10.98 -16.95 30.15
N LEU A 230 -10.56 -15.89 30.84
CA LEU A 230 -10.17 -14.63 30.20
C LEU A 230 -8.90 -14.79 29.35
N GLY A 231 -7.91 -15.53 29.84
CA GLY A 231 -6.69 -15.81 29.08
C GLY A 231 -6.97 -16.59 27.80
N ALA A 232 -7.73 -17.68 27.90
CA ALA A 232 -8.09 -18.52 26.75
C ALA A 232 -8.96 -17.76 25.74
N ALA A 233 -10.01 -17.06 26.20
CA ALA A 233 -10.88 -16.27 25.34
C ALA A 233 -10.11 -15.16 24.62
N GLY A 234 -9.21 -14.48 25.33
CA GLY A 234 -8.39 -13.41 24.76
C GLY A 234 -7.37 -13.87 23.73
N VAL A 235 -6.67 -14.98 23.99
CA VAL A 235 -5.78 -15.60 23.00
C VAL A 235 -6.58 -16.07 21.80
N GLY A 236 -7.73 -16.73 22.03
CA GLY A 236 -8.64 -17.15 20.97
C GLY A 236 -9.11 -16.00 20.09
N LEU A 237 -9.56 -14.89 20.70
CA LEU A 237 -9.95 -13.66 19.98
C LEU A 237 -8.77 -13.02 19.24
N GLY A 238 -7.58 -12.99 19.86
CA GLY A 238 -6.36 -12.50 19.22
C GLY A 238 -5.99 -13.30 17.97
N LEU A 239 -6.16 -14.63 17.99
CA LEU A 239 -5.90 -15.48 16.84
C LEU A 239 -7.02 -15.46 15.79
N ALA A 240 -8.27 -15.26 16.22
CA ALA A 240 -9.42 -15.17 15.33
C ALA A 240 -9.54 -13.81 14.64
N LEU A 241 -9.05 -12.73 15.26
CA LEU A 241 -9.19 -11.37 14.73
C LEU A 241 -8.59 -11.21 13.32
N PRO A 242 -7.38 -11.70 13.00
CA PRO A 242 -6.84 -11.61 11.65
C PRO A 242 -7.74 -12.30 10.62
N VAL A 243 -8.27 -13.47 10.96
CA VAL A 243 -9.18 -14.21 10.06
C VAL A 243 -10.46 -13.42 9.83
N LEU A 244 -11.05 -12.88 10.90
CA LEU A 244 -12.28 -12.10 10.81
C LEU A 244 -12.08 -10.82 9.99
N LEU A 245 -11.03 -10.03 10.29
CA LEU A 245 -10.77 -8.77 9.58
C LEU A 245 -10.42 -9.00 8.11
N LEU A 246 -9.65 -10.04 7.81
CA LEU A 246 -9.34 -10.38 6.42
C LEU A 246 -10.61 -10.81 5.67
N ARG A 247 -11.43 -11.70 6.24
CA ARG A 247 -12.69 -12.13 5.60
C ARG A 247 -13.67 -10.99 5.41
N VAL A 248 -13.92 -10.20 6.46
CA VAL A 248 -14.85 -9.05 6.39
C VAL A 248 -14.32 -7.99 5.43
N GLY A 249 -13.02 -7.68 5.48
CA GLY A 249 -12.41 -6.72 4.56
C GLY A 249 -12.44 -7.20 3.12
N SER A 250 -12.20 -8.48 2.86
CA SER A 250 -12.29 -9.07 1.52
C SER A 250 -13.74 -9.03 1.00
N ALA A 251 -14.72 -9.45 1.81
CA ALA A 251 -16.13 -9.37 1.46
C ALA A 251 -16.66 -7.93 1.25
N ALA A 252 -16.03 -6.94 1.90
CA ALA A 252 -16.37 -5.53 1.73
C ALA A 252 -15.61 -4.85 0.57
N GLY A 253 -14.77 -5.57 -0.19
CA GLY A 253 -13.93 -4.98 -1.23
C GLY A 253 -12.88 -4.00 -0.69
N LEU A 254 -12.44 -4.18 0.56
CA LEU A 254 -11.33 -3.41 1.17
C LEU A 254 -9.96 -3.94 0.75
N PHE A 255 -9.90 -5.21 0.33
CA PHE A 255 -8.69 -5.86 -0.14
C PHE A 255 -8.85 -6.24 -1.61
N PRO A 256 -7.81 -6.06 -2.43
CA PRO A 256 -7.85 -6.40 -3.85
C PRO A 256 -7.62 -7.90 -4.10
N PHE A 257 -7.94 -8.76 -3.12
CA PHE A 257 -7.71 -10.20 -3.19
C PHE A 257 -8.76 -10.96 -2.39
N ARG A 258 -9.09 -12.17 -2.85
CA ARG A 258 -9.86 -13.11 -2.04
C ARG A 258 -8.99 -13.72 -0.96
N THR A 259 -9.52 -13.79 0.25
CA THR A 259 -8.80 -14.42 1.36
C THR A 259 -8.96 -15.94 1.29
N GLY A 260 -8.02 -16.61 0.64
CA GLY A 260 -7.94 -18.07 0.63
C GLY A 260 -7.47 -18.66 1.97
N GLY A 261 -7.68 -19.98 2.14
CA GLY A 261 -7.23 -20.74 3.31
C GLY A 261 -5.75 -20.53 3.69
N PRO A 262 -4.81 -20.55 2.72
CA PRO A 262 -3.39 -20.32 3.00
C PRO A 262 -3.09 -18.92 3.57
N THR A 263 -3.71 -17.87 3.03
CA THR A 263 -3.55 -16.49 3.50
C THR A 263 -4.05 -16.34 4.94
N LEU A 264 -5.23 -16.89 5.22
CA LEU A 264 -5.83 -16.88 6.57
C LEU A 264 -5.00 -17.68 7.57
N ALA A 265 -4.48 -18.83 7.17
CA ALA A 265 -3.59 -19.65 7.98
C ALA A 265 -2.26 -18.92 8.28
N GLY A 266 -1.65 -18.31 7.26
CA GLY A 266 -0.41 -17.53 7.42
C GLY A 266 -0.58 -16.33 8.35
N ALA A 267 -1.67 -15.57 8.20
CA ALA A 267 -1.98 -14.44 9.08
C ALA A 267 -2.20 -14.89 10.54
N SER A 268 -2.91 -15.99 10.74
CA SER A 268 -3.17 -16.56 12.08
C SER A 268 -1.88 -17.08 12.72
N LEU A 269 -1.04 -17.79 11.97
CA LEU A 269 0.25 -18.28 12.43
C LEU A 269 1.19 -17.13 12.77
N GLY A 270 1.27 -16.10 11.93
CA GLY A 270 2.06 -14.90 12.18
C GLY A 270 1.61 -14.17 13.45
N ALA A 271 0.30 -13.99 13.64
CA ALA A 271 -0.25 -13.42 14.86
C ALA A 271 0.05 -14.28 16.10
N ALA A 272 -0.02 -15.61 15.99
CA ALA A 272 0.31 -16.54 17.06
C ALA A 272 1.78 -16.43 17.48
N LEU A 273 2.71 -16.45 16.52
CA LEU A 273 4.14 -16.32 16.77
C LEU A 273 4.48 -14.97 17.39
N LEU A 274 3.90 -13.89 16.88
CA LEU A 274 4.12 -12.55 17.42
C LEU A 274 3.53 -12.41 18.83
N LEU A 275 2.34 -12.96 19.07
CA LEU A 275 1.72 -13.00 20.39
C LEU A 275 2.59 -13.76 21.39
N ALA A 276 3.06 -14.96 21.01
CA ALA A 276 3.94 -15.77 21.85
C ALA A 276 5.25 -15.02 22.17
N ALA A 277 5.87 -14.40 21.17
CA ALA A 277 7.09 -13.61 21.35
C ALA A 277 6.88 -12.44 22.31
N VAL A 278 5.82 -11.64 22.12
CA VAL A 278 5.53 -10.48 22.98
C VAL A 278 5.13 -10.90 24.39
N ALA A 279 4.27 -11.92 24.51
CA ALA A 279 3.84 -12.42 25.80
C ALA A 279 5.03 -13.02 26.58
N GLY A 280 5.85 -13.84 25.93
CA GLY A 280 7.05 -14.44 26.52
C GLY A 280 8.07 -13.40 26.99
N ALA A 281 8.39 -12.43 26.12
CA ALA A 281 9.35 -11.38 26.45
C ALA A 281 8.89 -10.45 27.60
N ARG A 282 7.58 -10.41 27.90
CA ARG A 282 7.01 -9.52 28.92
C ARG A 282 6.40 -10.26 30.10
N TRP A 283 6.46 -11.59 30.10
CA TRP A 283 5.83 -12.44 31.10
C TRP A 283 6.34 -12.15 32.52
N SER A 284 7.66 -12.01 32.66
CA SER A 284 8.33 -11.73 33.93
C SER A 284 8.01 -10.34 34.51
N GLY A 285 7.59 -9.39 33.67
CA GLY A 285 7.20 -8.04 34.07
C GLY A 285 5.77 -7.92 34.61
N GLY A 286 5.01 -9.02 34.65
CA GLY A 286 3.66 -9.07 35.20
C GLY A 286 2.60 -8.34 34.37
N ALA A 287 1.42 -8.10 34.97
CA ALA A 287 0.26 -7.51 34.29
C ALA A 287 0.54 -6.10 33.74
N ALA A 288 1.32 -5.28 34.46
CA ALA A 288 1.65 -3.92 34.05
C ALA A 288 2.51 -3.89 32.77
N ALA A 289 3.47 -4.82 32.62
CA ALA A 289 4.29 -4.91 31.43
C ALA A 289 3.48 -5.33 30.19
N LEU A 290 2.55 -6.28 30.36
CA LEU A 290 1.62 -6.71 29.32
C LEU A 290 0.67 -5.57 28.93
N ALA A 291 0.02 -4.92 29.90
CA ALA A 291 -0.89 -3.79 29.64
C ALA A 291 -0.19 -2.63 28.89
N ARG A 292 1.07 -2.35 29.22
CA ARG A 292 1.88 -1.38 28.48
C ARG A 292 2.13 -1.81 27.04
N SER A 293 2.47 -3.08 26.80
CA SER A 293 2.61 -3.62 25.44
C SER A 293 1.31 -3.53 24.66
N THR A 294 0.19 -3.91 25.27
CA THR A 294 -1.15 -3.81 24.69
C THR A 294 -1.43 -2.40 24.21
N ARG A 295 -1.22 -1.39 25.06
CA ARG A 295 -1.45 0.01 24.69
C ARG A 295 -0.56 0.44 23.52
N ILE A 296 0.71 0.07 23.54
CA ILE A 296 1.66 0.45 22.48
C ILE A 296 1.29 -0.22 21.16
N LEU A 297 0.94 -1.50 21.17
CA LEU A 297 0.53 -2.26 19.99
C LEU A 297 -0.80 -1.76 19.43
N ALA A 298 -1.80 -1.51 20.28
CA ALA A 298 -3.09 -0.98 19.87
C ALA A 298 -2.96 0.41 19.23
N VAL A 299 -2.15 1.29 19.83
CA VAL A 299 -1.85 2.61 19.25
C VAL A 299 -1.08 2.46 17.95
N GLY A 300 -0.07 1.57 17.88
CA GLY A 300 0.64 1.29 16.64
C GLY A 300 -0.28 0.81 15.51
N ALA A 301 -1.20 -0.11 15.82
CA ALA A 301 -2.21 -0.58 14.88
C ALA A 301 -3.11 0.56 14.38
N ALA A 302 -3.62 1.40 15.30
CA ALA A 302 -4.47 2.53 14.96
C ALA A 302 -3.74 3.57 14.10
N LEU A 303 -2.48 3.87 14.42
CA LEU A 303 -1.65 4.82 13.68
C LEU A 303 -1.39 4.37 12.22
N ILE A 304 -1.45 3.07 11.95
CA ILE A 304 -1.38 2.53 10.59
C ILE A 304 -2.77 2.49 9.94
N ALA A 305 -3.75 1.92 10.63
CA ALA A 305 -5.06 1.60 10.06
C ALA A 305 -5.84 2.86 9.66
N LEU A 306 -5.82 3.92 10.47
CA LEU A 306 -6.60 5.14 10.21
C LEU A 306 -6.28 5.78 8.84
N PRO A 307 -5.01 6.10 8.50
CA PRO A 307 -4.69 6.70 7.21
C PRO A 307 -4.93 5.75 6.04
N LEU A 308 -4.69 4.45 6.19
CA LEU A 308 -4.96 3.47 5.14
C LEU A 308 -6.45 3.35 4.83
N LEU A 309 -7.29 3.22 5.87
CA LEU A 309 -8.74 3.16 5.72
C LEU A 309 -9.28 4.46 5.14
N THR A 310 -8.78 5.61 5.59
CA THR A 310 -9.17 6.91 5.06
C THR A 310 -8.81 7.03 3.58
N GLY A 311 -7.57 6.68 3.21
CA GLY A 311 -7.14 6.66 1.81
C GLY A 311 -7.99 5.75 0.95
N HIS A 312 -8.26 4.52 1.41
CA HIS A 312 -9.08 3.55 0.67
C HIS A 312 -10.52 4.03 0.47
N LEU A 313 -11.15 4.56 1.52
CA LEU A 313 -12.51 5.07 1.46
C LEU A 313 -12.62 6.28 0.53
N LEU A 314 -11.66 7.21 0.59
CA LEU A 314 -11.61 8.36 -0.31
C LEU A 314 -11.40 7.93 -1.76
N SER A 315 -10.44 7.04 -2.03
CA SER A 315 -10.21 6.51 -3.37
C SER A 315 -11.44 5.81 -3.95
N ARG A 316 -12.20 5.07 -3.12
CA ARG A 316 -13.44 4.41 -3.56
C ARG A 316 -14.57 5.40 -3.82
N ASP A 317 -14.72 6.42 -2.98
CA ASP A 317 -15.69 7.51 -3.17
C ASP A 317 -15.39 8.30 -4.45
N ASP A 318 -14.14 8.68 -4.65
CA ASP A 318 -13.66 9.40 -5.83
C ASP A 318 -13.92 8.59 -7.11
N TYR A 319 -13.62 7.28 -7.08
CA TYR A 319 -13.89 6.37 -8.19
C TYR A 319 -15.39 6.28 -8.54
N ARG A 320 -16.25 6.01 -7.55
CA ARG A 320 -17.70 5.89 -7.75
C ARG A 320 -18.30 7.21 -8.24
N THR A 321 -17.93 8.31 -7.61
CA THR A 321 -18.40 9.65 -8.03
C THR A 321 -18.00 9.92 -9.48
N THR A 322 -16.75 9.64 -9.85
CA THR A 322 -16.25 9.88 -11.21
C THR A 322 -16.96 9.00 -12.23
N ARG A 323 -17.03 7.68 -11.98
CA ARG A 323 -17.60 6.70 -12.92
C ARG A 323 -19.12 6.82 -13.05
N GLU A 324 -19.82 6.88 -11.93
CA GLU A 324 -21.28 6.72 -11.90
C GLU A 324 -22.02 8.05 -11.99
N GLN A 325 -21.44 9.14 -11.48
CA GLN A 325 -22.10 10.44 -11.45
C GLN A 325 -21.56 11.38 -12.52
N ARG A 326 -20.23 11.61 -12.54
CA ARG A 326 -19.62 12.60 -13.43
C ARG A 326 -19.56 12.14 -14.88
N ALA A 327 -19.07 10.92 -15.12
CA ALA A 327 -19.09 10.33 -16.44
C ALA A 327 -20.52 10.00 -16.88
N GLY A 328 -21.38 9.55 -15.95
CA GLY A 328 -22.82 9.33 -16.20
C GLY A 328 -23.50 10.57 -16.78
N ALA A 329 -23.27 11.74 -16.19
CA ALA A 329 -23.82 13.00 -16.72
C ALA A 329 -23.34 13.33 -18.14
N ILE A 330 -22.08 13.02 -18.48
CA ILE A 330 -21.55 13.18 -19.84
C ILE A 330 -22.20 12.18 -20.79
N ILE A 331 -22.32 10.92 -20.39
CA ILE A 331 -22.93 9.84 -21.18
C ILE A 331 -24.40 10.16 -21.50
N ASP A 332 -25.17 10.62 -20.50
CA ASP A 332 -26.56 11.00 -20.68
C ASP A 332 -26.71 12.20 -21.64
N ALA A 333 -25.82 13.19 -21.53
CA ALA A 333 -25.79 14.33 -22.45
C ALA A 333 -25.41 13.92 -23.88
N LEU A 334 -24.43 13.01 -24.04
CA LEU A 334 -24.05 12.46 -25.34
C LEU A 334 -25.21 11.68 -25.98
N ALA A 335 -25.96 10.90 -25.20
CA ALA A 335 -27.14 10.19 -25.70
C ALA A 335 -28.22 11.17 -26.18
N ALA A 336 -28.52 12.21 -25.39
CA ALA A 336 -29.49 13.25 -25.78
C ALA A 336 -29.05 14.02 -27.03
N TYR A 337 -27.75 14.30 -27.18
CA TYR A 337 -27.19 14.93 -28.37
C TYR A 337 -27.36 14.03 -29.60
N TYR A 338 -27.04 12.74 -29.46
CA TYR A 338 -27.17 11.76 -30.54
C TYR A 338 -28.63 11.58 -31.01
N GLU A 339 -29.60 11.60 -30.10
CA GLU A 339 -31.02 11.53 -30.48
C GLU A 339 -31.45 12.69 -31.40
N ARG A 340 -30.86 13.87 -31.22
CA ARG A 340 -31.16 15.07 -32.03
C ARG A 340 -30.39 15.10 -33.34
N GLU A 341 -29.07 14.93 -33.28
CA GLU A 341 -28.17 15.15 -34.42
C GLU A 341 -27.84 13.86 -35.19
N ARG A 342 -28.20 12.69 -34.64
CA ARG A 342 -27.86 11.35 -35.17
C ARG A 342 -26.36 11.08 -35.30
N LEU A 343 -25.54 11.91 -34.65
CA LEU A 343 -24.09 11.83 -34.57
C LEU A 343 -23.65 12.33 -33.18
N TYR A 344 -22.54 11.81 -32.67
CA TYR A 344 -21.91 12.35 -31.46
C TYR A 344 -21.10 13.62 -31.78
N PRO A 345 -20.96 14.56 -30.83
CA PRO A 345 -20.23 15.80 -31.05
C PRO A 345 -18.73 15.53 -31.26
N ASP A 346 -18.03 16.43 -31.94
CA ASP A 346 -16.58 16.29 -32.16
C ASP A 346 -15.78 16.55 -30.87
N SER A 347 -16.37 17.31 -29.94
CA SER A 347 -15.78 17.69 -28.66
C SER A 347 -16.82 17.73 -27.55
N LEU A 348 -16.37 17.57 -26.29
CA LEU A 348 -17.30 17.66 -25.15
C LEU A 348 -17.85 19.09 -25.00
N GLU A 349 -17.07 20.12 -25.36
CA GLU A 349 -17.45 21.53 -25.28
C GLU A 349 -18.73 21.85 -26.06
N GLU A 350 -19.04 21.10 -27.12
CA GLU A 350 -20.30 21.24 -27.86
C GLU A 350 -21.52 20.91 -27.00
N LEU A 351 -21.42 19.99 -26.03
CA LEU A 351 -22.50 19.70 -25.08
C LEU A 351 -22.78 20.90 -24.16
N VAL A 352 -21.78 21.74 -23.90
CA VAL A 352 -21.97 23.00 -23.16
C VAL A 352 -22.57 24.06 -24.08
N ALA A 353 -22.10 24.14 -25.33
CA ALA A 353 -22.61 25.09 -26.31
C ALA A 353 -24.09 24.83 -26.69
N SER A 354 -24.50 23.55 -26.73
CA SER A 354 -25.89 23.12 -26.96
C SER A 354 -26.78 23.21 -25.72
N ALA A 355 -26.22 23.58 -24.56
CA ALA A 355 -26.88 23.62 -23.26
C ALA A 355 -27.38 22.24 -22.74
N ASP A 356 -26.82 21.13 -23.24
CA ASP A 356 -27.03 19.79 -22.65
C ASP A 356 -26.29 19.65 -21.31
N LEU A 357 -25.17 20.37 -21.14
CA LEU A 357 -24.41 20.49 -19.90
C LEU A 357 -24.16 21.95 -19.54
N ALA A 358 -24.17 22.28 -18.25
CA ALA A 358 -23.78 23.62 -17.77
C ALA A 358 -22.26 23.85 -17.85
N SER A 359 -21.49 22.79 -17.62
CA SER A 359 -20.03 22.72 -17.73
C SER A 359 -19.63 21.26 -17.83
N ILE A 360 -18.45 20.97 -18.39
CA ILE A 360 -17.92 19.60 -18.39
C ILE A 360 -17.51 19.21 -16.97
N PRO A 361 -18.09 18.15 -16.39
CA PRO A 361 -17.65 17.65 -15.09
C PRO A 361 -16.21 17.14 -15.20
N GLU A 362 -15.34 17.52 -14.26
CA GLU A 362 -13.98 16.99 -14.17
C GLU A 362 -13.97 15.65 -13.42
N PRO A 363 -13.05 14.70 -13.65
CA PRO A 363 -12.87 13.54 -12.75
C PRO A 363 -12.48 13.94 -11.31
N ARG A 364 -12.92 13.18 -10.30
CA ARG A 364 -12.36 13.28 -8.94
C ARG A 364 -11.20 12.31 -8.82
N ILE A 365 -9.99 12.84 -8.65
CA ILE A 365 -8.81 12.02 -8.41
C ILE A 365 -8.01 12.63 -7.26
N GLY A 366 -8.05 11.97 -6.10
CA GLY A 366 -7.21 12.30 -4.97
C GLY A 366 -7.50 13.68 -4.36
N ILE A 367 -6.48 14.26 -3.74
CA ILE A 367 -6.58 15.57 -3.07
C ILE A 367 -6.13 16.63 -4.08
N GLY A 368 -7.09 17.41 -4.60
CA GLY A 368 -7.01 18.31 -5.77
C GLY A 368 -6.03 19.48 -5.76
N LEU A 369 -4.90 19.39 -5.05
CA LEU A 369 -3.75 20.30 -5.19
C LEU A 369 -2.68 19.76 -6.14
N LEU A 370 -2.82 18.51 -6.60
CA LEU A 370 -1.77 17.79 -7.35
C LEU A 370 -2.17 17.42 -8.77
N TYR A 371 -3.43 17.60 -9.16
CA TYR A 371 -3.92 17.15 -10.46
C TYR A 371 -5.15 17.92 -10.93
N ASP A 372 -5.11 18.40 -12.17
CA ASP A 372 -6.28 18.74 -12.99
C ASP A 372 -6.50 17.55 -13.92
N ALA A 373 -7.57 16.79 -13.65
CA ALA A 373 -7.98 15.67 -14.49
C ALA A 373 -9.01 16.17 -15.49
N ASP A 374 -8.90 15.75 -16.74
CA ASP A 374 -9.97 15.86 -17.72
C ASP A 374 -10.42 14.46 -18.15
N PHE A 375 -11.68 14.34 -18.55
CA PHE A 375 -12.11 13.17 -19.30
C PHE A 375 -11.47 13.22 -20.69
N GLN A 376 -10.92 12.09 -21.15
CA GLN A 376 -10.47 11.95 -22.53
C GLN A 376 -11.63 11.44 -23.37
N TYR A 377 -12.07 12.26 -24.32
CA TYR A 377 -13.15 11.93 -25.23
C TYR A 377 -12.62 11.76 -26.65
N GLN A 378 -13.03 10.69 -27.32
CA GLN A 378 -12.72 10.43 -28.73
C GLN A 378 -13.99 10.07 -29.49
N ASN A 379 -14.31 10.83 -30.53
CA ASN A 379 -15.45 10.62 -31.41
C ASN A 379 -15.09 9.71 -32.61
N PHE A 380 -15.99 8.78 -32.97
CA PHE A 380 -15.92 7.95 -34.16
C PHE A 380 -17.17 8.07 -35.06
N GLY A 381 -17.92 9.17 -34.92
CA GLY A 381 -19.16 9.48 -35.64
C GLY A 381 -20.39 8.95 -34.92
N THR A 382 -20.65 7.65 -35.04
CA THR A 382 -21.80 6.97 -34.40
C THR A 382 -21.41 6.16 -33.16
N SER A 383 -20.16 6.25 -32.72
CA SER A 383 -19.68 5.72 -31.44
C SER A 383 -18.65 6.68 -30.85
N TYR A 384 -18.33 6.49 -29.57
CA TYR A 384 -17.34 7.31 -28.87
C TYR A 384 -16.63 6.49 -27.80
N ILE A 385 -15.48 6.98 -27.35
CA ILE A 385 -14.79 6.50 -26.16
C ILE A 385 -14.68 7.64 -25.17
N LEU A 386 -15.05 7.40 -23.91
CA LEU A 386 -14.88 8.33 -22.80
C LEU A 386 -13.99 7.68 -21.72
N GLU A 387 -12.82 8.26 -21.47
CA GLU A 387 -11.77 7.70 -20.63
C GLU A 387 -11.42 8.61 -19.46
N PHE A 388 -11.05 8.02 -18.33
CA PHE A 388 -10.48 8.74 -17.18
C PHE A 388 -9.55 7.85 -16.36
N SER A 389 -8.62 8.49 -15.65
CA SER A 389 -7.80 7.82 -14.64
C SER A 389 -8.63 7.57 -13.37
N ALA A 390 -8.58 6.36 -12.85
CA ALA A 390 -9.33 5.98 -11.65
C ALA A 390 -8.35 5.64 -10.51
N PRO A 391 -8.53 6.16 -9.28
CA PRO A 391 -7.74 5.74 -8.13
C PRO A 391 -7.83 4.22 -7.92
N GLY A 392 -6.68 3.55 -7.76
CA GLY A 392 -6.59 2.09 -7.62
C GLY A 392 -6.69 1.29 -8.91
N TRP A 393 -6.96 1.95 -10.05
CA TRP A 393 -7.12 1.33 -11.37
C TRP A 393 -6.17 1.93 -12.40
N VAL A 394 -5.94 1.22 -13.51
CA VAL A 394 -5.06 1.71 -14.57
C VAL A 394 -5.74 2.84 -15.33
N GLN A 395 -6.85 2.56 -16.02
CA GLN A 395 -7.63 3.51 -16.79
C GLN A 395 -9.03 2.93 -16.91
N CYS A 396 -10.06 3.76 -16.77
CA CYS A 396 -11.42 3.34 -17.05
C CYS A 396 -11.88 4.00 -18.35
N ALA A 397 -12.55 3.22 -19.20
CA ALA A 397 -13.12 3.66 -20.45
C ALA A 397 -14.59 3.25 -20.53
N TYR A 398 -15.43 4.14 -21.05
CA TYR A 398 -16.76 3.82 -21.52
C TYR A 398 -16.76 3.79 -23.05
N ASN A 399 -17.31 2.73 -23.61
CA ASN A 399 -17.58 2.54 -25.02
C ASN A 399 -19.02 2.02 -25.15
N PRO A 400 -20.00 2.79 -25.62
CA PRO A 400 -21.38 2.35 -25.69
C PRO A 400 -21.50 1.02 -26.45
N PRO A 401 -22.41 0.12 -26.04
CA PRO A 401 -22.58 -1.16 -26.73
C PRO A 401 -23.06 -0.87 -28.16
N TRP A 402 -22.51 -1.62 -29.12
CA TRP A 402 -22.98 -1.58 -30.49
C TRP A 402 -24.42 -2.12 -30.51
N ASP A 403 -25.35 -1.41 -31.15
CA ASP A 403 -26.65 -1.97 -31.53
C ASP A 403 -26.40 -3.03 -32.63
N ASP A 404 -25.79 -4.17 -32.26
CA ASP A 404 -25.80 -5.37 -33.06
C ASP A 404 -27.09 -6.11 -32.71
N ASP A 405 -28.15 -5.88 -33.48
CA ASP A 405 -29.50 -6.48 -33.36
C ASP A 405 -29.55 -8.03 -33.46
N GLU A 406 -28.42 -8.76 -33.34
CA GLU A 406 -28.35 -10.23 -33.52
C GLU A 406 -27.36 -10.97 -32.57
N ALA A 407 -27.26 -10.58 -31.29
CA ALA A 407 -26.56 -11.42 -30.30
C ALA A 407 -27.55 -12.28 -29.50
N ASP A 408 -27.68 -13.54 -29.92
CA ASP A 408 -28.52 -14.59 -29.34
C ASP A 408 -28.53 -14.63 -27.80
N ALA A 409 -29.76 -14.65 -27.28
CA ALA A 409 -30.07 -14.82 -25.87
C ALA A 409 -29.82 -16.28 -25.44
N GLU A 410 -28.61 -16.59 -24.98
CA GLU A 410 -28.35 -17.77 -24.12
C GLU A 410 -27.00 -17.61 -23.40
N ALA A 411 -26.99 -16.86 -22.29
CA ALA A 411 -25.90 -16.88 -21.32
C ALA A 411 -26.50 -16.92 -19.90
N ASP A 412 -26.68 -18.13 -19.40
CA ASP A 412 -27.07 -18.41 -18.02
C ASP A 412 -26.00 -17.88 -17.04
N GLY A 413 -26.43 -16.96 -16.17
CA GLY A 413 -26.03 -16.88 -14.77
C GLY A 413 -24.55 -16.64 -14.44
N GLU A 414 -24.11 -15.39 -14.52
CA GLU A 414 -23.27 -14.67 -13.54
C GLU A 414 -22.95 -13.29 -14.16
N GLU A 415 -23.39 -12.20 -13.51
CA GLU A 415 -23.07 -10.80 -13.87
C GLU A 415 -22.89 -10.55 -15.37
N ALA A 416 -23.99 -10.26 -16.07
CA ALA A 416 -23.92 -9.55 -17.34
C ALA A 416 -22.96 -8.36 -17.16
N LEU A 417 -21.78 -8.45 -17.76
CA LEU A 417 -20.91 -7.31 -18.00
C LEU A 417 -21.86 -6.17 -18.43
N GLY A 418 -21.85 -5.00 -17.79
CA GLY A 418 -20.67 -4.16 -17.88
C GLY A 418 -20.30 -3.84 -19.33
N GLY A 419 -21.12 -4.15 -20.34
CA GLY A 419 -20.74 -4.25 -21.75
C GLY A 419 -20.13 -2.98 -22.35
N ALA A 420 -20.35 -1.84 -21.70
CA ALA A 420 -19.80 -0.57 -22.13
C ALA A 420 -18.57 -0.10 -21.33
N TRP A 421 -18.41 -0.55 -20.08
CA TRP A 421 -17.32 -0.11 -19.22
C TRP A 421 -16.16 -1.09 -19.26
N SER A 422 -14.95 -0.62 -19.59
CA SER A 422 -13.73 -1.43 -19.50
C SER A 422 -13.29 -1.70 -18.05
N CYS A 423 -13.91 -1.02 -17.08
CA CYS A 423 -13.63 -1.16 -15.66
C CYS A 423 -14.88 -1.63 -14.87
N PRO A 424 -14.72 -2.59 -13.94
CA PRO A 424 -15.83 -3.07 -13.11
C PRO A 424 -16.22 -2.05 -12.03
N THR A 425 -17.44 -2.15 -11.53
CA THR A 425 -17.96 -1.32 -10.41
C THR A 425 -17.12 -1.46 -9.13
N GLU A 426 -16.47 -2.60 -8.92
CA GLU A 426 -15.67 -2.90 -7.74
C GLU A 426 -14.26 -3.36 -8.11
N PRO A 427 -13.23 -3.07 -7.27
CA PRO A 427 -11.85 -3.52 -7.47
C PRO A 427 -11.77 -4.99 -7.91
N PRO A 428 -10.91 -5.34 -8.88
CA PRO A 428 -10.89 -6.69 -9.39
C PRO A 428 -10.24 -7.59 -8.32
N GLU A 429 -10.67 -8.83 -8.27
CA GLU A 429 -9.96 -9.82 -7.47
C GLU A 429 -8.64 -10.12 -8.20
N LEU A 430 -7.51 -9.71 -7.61
CA LEU A 430 -6.21 -9.93 -8.26
C LEU A 430 -5.77 -11.39 -8.23
N TRP A 431 -6.46 -12.25 -7.46
CA TRP A 431 -6.35 -13.72 -7.43
C TRP A 431 -7.34 -14.35 -6.43
#